data_AF-A0AAJ5QYQ1-F1
#
_entry.id   AF-A0AAJ5QYQ1-F1
#
_cell.length_a   1.000
_cell.length_b   1.000
_cell.length_c   1.000
_cell.angle_alpha   90.00
_cell.angle_beta   90.00
_cell.angle_gamma   90.00
#
_symmetry.space_group_name_H-M   'P 1'
#
loop_
_entity.id
_entity.type
_entity.pdbx_description
1 polymer ?
#
loop_
_entity_poly.entity_id
_entity_poly.type
_entity_poly.pdbx_seq_one_letter_code
_entity_poly.pdbx_strand_id
1 'polypeptide(L)'
;MVNLEQIKADIAARKAMPAWGPQTSIERIRTINATLPSFSLKTVEALVEMLEKAQSANAAQDDHINQQQDRIDQLENAAARLGRRLNQYSIEPDYFASLVAKARVRADKAMRKFPQPNYVLSKVAEESGEVIKAVIHYTEGREQWSNVESEIIDNLAMLLRLVKEGDQVIGFTPPDSCSVAALSASQQEGL
;
A
#
# COMPACT_ATOMS: atom_id res chain seq x y z
N MET A 1 50.08 17.74 -12.33
CA MET A 1 48.99 17.42 -11.39
C MET A 1 49.61 17.28 -10.01
N VAL A 2 49.05 17.92 -8.99
CA VAL A 2 49.56 17.84 -7.62
C VAL A 2 49.19 16.48 -7.01
N ASN A 3 50.16 15.80 -6.38
CA ASN A 3 49.92 14.51 -5.74
C ASN A 3 49.56 14.71 -4.27
N LEU A 4 48.26 14.57 -3.95
CA LEU A 4 47.73 14.77 -2.60
C LEU A 4 48.28 13.76 -1.59
N GLU A 5 48.50 12.51 -1.99
CA GLU A 5 49.03 11.48 -1.10
C GLU A 5 50.49 11.76 -0.73
N GLN A 6 51.29 12.24 -1.69
CA GLN A 6 52.66 12.67 -1.42
C GLN A 6 52.71 13.88 -0.48
N ILE A 7 51.84 14.87 -0.67
CA ILE A 7 51.77 16.04 0.23
C ILE A 7 51.38 15.63 1.64
N LYS A 8 50.39 14.75 1.79
CA LYS A 8 49.97 14.24 3.11
C LYS A 8 51.13 13.50 3.80
N ALA A 9 51.86 12.67 3.07
CA ALA A 9 53.03 11.95 3.57
C ALA A 9 54.16 12.91 3.98
N ASP A 10 54.44 13.93 3.19
CA ASP A 10 55.47 14.93 3.47
C ASP A 10 55.11 15.82 4.67
N ILE A 11 53.84 16.17 4.84
CA ILE A 11 53.32 16.85 6.04
C ILE A 11 53.51 15.96 7.27
N ALA A 12 53.16 14.68 7.18
CA ALA A 12 53.34 13.73 8.28
C ALA A 12 54.83 13.58 8.65
N ALA A 13 55.72 13.46 7.67
CA ALA A 13 57.16 13.40 7.87
C ALA A 13 57.70 14.67 8.56
N ARG A 14 57.21 15.87 8.17
CA ARG A 14 57.58 17.13 8.84
C ARG A 14 57.04 17.24 10.26
N LYS A 15 55.82 16.76 10.51
CA LYS A 15 55.22 16.74 11.86
C LYS A 15 55.94 15.78 12.81
N ALA A 16 56.47 14.68 12.29
CA ALA A 16 57.22 13.68 13.06
C ALA A 16 58.67 14.06 13.35
N MET A 17 59.15 15.23 12.91
CA MET A 17 60.55 15.63 13.11
C MET A 17 60.88 15.78 14.61
N PRO A 18 61.98 15.21 15.09
CA PRO A 18 62.42 15.35 16.49
C PRO A 18 62.75 16.81 16.81
N ALA A 19 62.66 17.24 18.07
CA ALA A 19 63.01 18.61 18.48
C ALA A 19 64.43 18.99 18.02
N TRP A 20 64.66 20.29 17.79
CA TRP A 20 65.97 20.77 17.36
C TRP A 20 67.03 20.52 18.44
N GLY A 21 68.16 19.91 18.07
CA GLY A 21 69.25 19.62 18.98
C GLY A 21 70.50 19.12 18.25
N PRO A 22 71.65 19.05 18.94
CA PRO A 22 72.96 18.79 18.32
C PRO A 22 73.04 17.49 17.51
N GLN A 23 72.26 16.48 17.89
CA GLN A 23 72.21 15.16 17.22
C GLN A 23 71.07 15.01 16.22
N THR A 24 70.12 15.96 16.16
CA THR A 24 68.90 15.86 15.34
C THR A 24 68.85 16.90 14.21
N SER A 25 69.70 17.93 14.26
CA SER A 25 69.74 19.01 13.26
C SER A 25 69.94 18.51 11.83
N ILE A 26 70.85 17.54 11.62
CA ILE A 26 71.17 17.02 10.28
C ILE A 26 69.98 16.25 9.69
N GLU A 27 69.33 15.42 10.50
CA GLU A 27 68.16 14.64 10.09
C GLU A 27 66.98 15.55 9.73
N ARG A 28 66.73 16.59 10.55
CA ARG A 28 65.70 17.60 10.26
C ARG A 28 65.95 18.31 8.94
N ILE A 29 67.18 18.76 8.68
CA ILE A 29 67.53 19.44 7.41
C ILE A 29 67.31 18.50 6.22
N ARG A 30 67.67 17.22 6.36
CA ARG A 30 67.43 16.21 5.31
C ARG A 30 65.94 16.06 5.02
N THR A 31 65.11 15.94 6.06
CA THR A 31 63.64 15.84 5.91
C THR A 31 63.05 17.11 5.30
N ILE A 32 63.50 18.30 5.71
CA ILE A 32 63.06 19.58 5.14
C ILE A 32 63.39 19.65 3.66
N ASN A 33 64.61 19.29 3.25
CA ASN A 33 65.03 19.33 1.85
C ASN A 33 64.28 18.30 1.00
N ALA A 34 64.10 17.08 1.49
CA ALA A 34 63.39 16.01 0.77
C ALA A 34 61.91 16.38 0.50
N THR A 35 61.28 17.08 1.44
CA THR A 35 59.85 17.45 1.36
C THR A 35 59.60 18.84 0.78
N LEU A 36 60.66 19.63 0.53
CA LEU A 36 60.56 21.02 0.06
C LEU A 36 59.66 21.22 -1.17
N PRO A 37 59.66 20.34 -2.20
CA PRO A 37 58.80 20.50 -3.37
C PRO A 37 57.30 20.54 -3.04
N SER A 38 56.87 19.84 -1.99
CA SER A 38 55.47 19.77 -1.55
C SER A 38 54.98 21.05 -0.85
N PHE A 39 55.88 21.98 -0.52
CA PHE A 39 55.57 23.27 0.12
C PHE A 39 55.84 24.47 -0.79
N SER A 40 55.81 24.27 -2.12
CA SER A 40 56.00 25.33 -3.10
C SER A 40 54.74 26.20 -3.27
N LEU A 41 54.92 27.43 -3.77
CA LEU A 41 53.79 28.32 -4.14
C LEU A 41 52.82 27.64 -5.11
N LYS A 42 53.35 26.96 -6.13
CA LYS A 42 52.57 26.19 -7.11
C LYS A 42 51.70 25.12 -6.47
N THR A 43 52.19 24.48 -5.40
CA THR A 43 51.42 23.49 -4.64
C THR A 43 50.27 24.17 -3.90
N VAL A 44 50.51 25.32 -3.28
CA VAL A 44 49.48 26.09 -2.56
C VAL A 44 48.39 26.58 -3.51
N GLU A 45 48.77 27.17 -4.65
CA GLU A 45 47.83 27.64 -5.67
C GLU A 45 46.93 26.50 -6.19
N ALA A 46 47.52 25.34 -6.48
CA ALA A 46 46.75 24.18 -6.92
C ALA A 46 45.81 23.63 -5.85
N LEU A 47 46.21 23.65 -4.57
CA LEU A 47 45.33 23.25 -3.45
C LEU A 47 44.16 24.22 -3.28
N VAL A 48 44.39 25.53 -3.45
CA VAL A 48 43.33 26.55 -3.40
C VAL A 48 42.35 26.37 -4.56
N GLU A 49 42.84 26.19 -5.79
CA GLU A 49 41.98 25.94 -6.95
C GLU A 49 41.13 24.67 -6.78
N MET A 50 41.70 23.59 -6.24
CA MET A 50 40.95 22.37 -5.93
C MET A 50 39.90 22.59 -4.84
N LEU A 51 40.22 23.40 -3.82
CA LEU A 51 39.28 23.72 -2.74
C LEU A 51 38.10 24.54 -3.25
N GLU A 52 38.35 25.56 -4.07
CA GLU A 52 37.30 26.39 -4.68
C GLU A 52 36.38 25.57 -5.58
N LYS A 53 36.94 24.66 -6.39
CA LYS A 53 36.15 23.73 -7.22
C LYS A 53 35.31 22.79 -6.36
N ALA A 54 35.86 22.25 -5.29
CA ALA A 54 35.12 21.38 -4.38
C ALA A 54 33.99 22.12 -3.65
N GLN A 55 34.24 23.36 -3.21
CA GLN A 55 33.22 24.20 -2.58
C GLN A 55 32.09 24.57 -3.54
N SER A 56 32.42 24.94 -4.78
CA SER A 56 31.43 25.25 -5.81
C SER A 56 30.58 24.02 -6.18
N ALA A 57 31.20 22.85 -6.31
CA ALA A 57 30.49 21.60 -6.54
C ALA A 57 29.55 21.23 -5.38
N ASN A 58 30.01 21.43 -4.13
CA ASN A 58 29.17 21.18 -2.95
C ASN A 58 27.97 22.13 -2.89
N ALA A 59 28.15 23.41 -3.21
CA ALA A 59 27.05 24.39 -3.24
C ALA A 59 26.00 24.02 -4.30
N ALA A 60 26.45 23.66 -5.52
CA ALA A 60 25.54 23.21 -6.58
C ALA A 60 24.80 21.91 -6.21
N GLN A 61 25.46 21.03 -5.46
CA GLN A 61 24.84 19.80 -4.96
C GLN A 61 23.80 20.09 -3.88
N ASP A 62 24.05 21.04 -2.98
CA ASP A 62 23.10 21.47 -1.95
C ASP A 62 21.82 22.05 -2.56
N ASP A 63 21.96 22.91 -3.57
CA ASP A 63 20.82 23.46 -4.33
C ASP A 63 19.99 22.34 -4.99
N HIS A 64 20.65 21.32 -5.55
CA HIS A 64 19.97 20.17 -6.14
C HIS A 64 19.26 19.31 -5.08
N ILE A 65 19.86 19.12 -3.90
CA ILE A 65 19.23 18.41 -2.77
C ILE A 65 17.97 19.14 -2.31
N ASN A 66 18.04 20.46 -2.18
CA ASN A 66 16.90 21.29 -1.79
C ASN A 66 15.75 21.17 -2.82
N GLN A 67 16.06 21.23 -4.12
CA GLN A 67 15.07 20.99 -5.18
C GLN A 67 14.47 19.59 -5.15
N GLN A 68 15.26 18.57 -4.78
CA GLN A 68 14.74 17.21 -4.64
C GLN A 68 13.80 17.10 -3.45
N GLN A 69 14.08 17.77 -2.33
CA GLN A 69 13.21 17.77 -1.16
C GLN A 69 11.83 18.38 -1.49
N ASP A 70 11.80 19.53 -2.17
CA ASP A 70 10.53 20.15 -2.60
C ASP A 70 9.67 19.21 -3.47
N ARG A 71 10.32 18.44 -4.35
CA ARG A 71 9.64 17.44 -5.20
C ARG A 71 9.09 16.27 -4.39
N ILE A 72 9.82 15.81 -3.38
CA ILE A 72 9.35 14.75 -2.47
C ILE A 72 8.11 15.22 -1.73
N ASP A 73 8.16 16.43 -1.16
CA ASP A 73 7.03 17.01 -0.41
C ASP A 73 5.77 17.16 -1.31
N GLN A 74 5.95 17.55 -2.57
CA GLN A 74 4.85 17.62 -3.54
C GLN A 74 4.25 16.22 -3.84
N LEU A 75 5.10 15.20 -4.00
CA LEU A 75 4.67 13.83 -4.27
C LEU A 75 3.94 13.21 -3.06
N GLU A 76 4.45 13.41 -1.86
CA GLU A 76 3.81 12.95 -0.62
C GLU A 76 2.43 13.58 -0.43
N ASN A 77 2.32 14.89 -0.69
CA ASN A 77 1.04 15.59 -0.66
C ASN A 77 0.06 15.07 -1.72
N ALA A 78 0.53 14.77 -2.93
CA ALA A 78 -0.30 14.17 -3.98
C ALA A 78 -0.77 12.76 -3.60
N ALA A 79 0.12 11.94 -3.06
CA ALA A 79 -0.19 10.60 -2.57
C ALA A 79 -1.23 10.63 -1.45
N ALA A 80 -1.09 11.54 -0.48
CA ALA A 80 -2.08 11.71 0.59
C ALA A 80 -3.47 12.11 0.05
N ARG A 81 -3.52 13.00 -0.96
CA ARG A 81 -4.79 13.37 -1.63
C ARG A 81 -5.41 12.19 -2.36
N LEU A 82 -4.61 11.41 -3.08
CA LEU A 82 -5.08 10.20 -3.76
C LEU A 82 -5.60 9.17 -2.75
N GLY A 83 -4.88 8.94 -1.64
CA GLY A 83 -5.33 8.06 -0.56
C GLY A 83 -6.68 8.48 0.01
N ARG A 84 -6.89 9.78 0.26
CA ARG A 84 -8.21 10.29 0.68
C ARG A 84 -9.31 10.05 -0.35
N ARG A 85 -9.03 10.27 -1.64
CA ARG A 85 -10.00 10.01 -2.72
C ARG A 85 -10.33 8.53 -2.86
N LEU A 86 -9.32 7.66 -2.80
CA LEU A 86 -9.53 6.21 -2.86
C LEU A 86 -10.39 5.74 -1.68
N ASN A 87 -10.10 6.23 -0.47
CA ASN A 87 -10.93 5.95 0.69
C ASN A 87 -12.38 6.44 0.52
N GLN A 88 -12.59 7.56 -0.17
CA GLN A 88 -13.93 8.04 -0.50
C GLN A 88 -14.67 7.14 -1.50
N TYR A 89 -13.96 6.49 -2.44
CA TYR A 89 -14.54 5.52 -3.38
C TYR A 89 -14.72 4.12 -2.77
N SER A 90 -13.93 3.74 -1.76
CA SER A 90 -14.02 2.44 -1.08
C SER A 90 -15.17 2.35 -0.07
N ILE A 91 -15.94 3.43 0.13
CA ILE A 91 -17.06 3.51 1.08
C ILE A 91 -18.36 3.92 0.36
N GLU A 92 -18.67 3.30 -0.77
CA GLU A 92 -20.09 3.05 -1.09
C GLU A 92 -20.37 1.64 -0.59
N PRO A 93 -20.99 1.47 0.60
CA PRO A 93 -21.39 0.15 1.05
C PRO A 93 -22.36 -0.40 0.00
N ASP A 94 -21.96 -1.47 -0.70
CA ASP A 94 -22.82 -2.14 -1.68
C ASP A 94 -24.09 -2.58 -0.96
N TYR A 95 -25.13 -1.76 -1.15
CA TYR A 95 -26.39 -1.91 -0.46
C TYR A 95 -27.02 -3.25 -0.80
N PHE A 96 -26.92 -3.70 -2.06
CA PHE A 96 -27.43 -5.00 -2.47
C PHE A 96 -26.60 -6.14 -1.87
N ALA A 97 -25.27 -6.04 -1.83
CA ALA A 97 -24.44 -7.02 -1.12
C ALA A 97 -24.83 -7.15 0.36
N SER A 98 -25.22 -6.05 1.02
CA SER A 98 -25.71 -6.09 2.40
C SER A 98 -27.03 -6.88 2.53
N LEU A 99 -27.95 -6.76 1.55
CA LEU A 99 -29.20 -7.54 1.51
C LEU A 99 -28.90 -9.01 1.26
N VAL A 100 -28.01 -9.33 0.33
CA VAL A 100 -27.58 -10.72 0.04
C VAL A 100 -26.93 -11.36 1.28
N ALA A 101 -26.10 -10.62 2.02
CA ALA A 101 -25.51 -11.11 3.26
C ALA A 101 -26.57 -11.48 4.31
N LYS A 102 -27.58 -10.62 4.51
CA LYS A 102 -28.73 -10.90 5.39
C LYS A 102 -29.54 -12.11 4.90
N ALA A 103 -29.76 -12.23 3.58
CA ALA A 103 -30.48 -13.34 2.97
C ALA A 103 -29.79 -14.68 3.18
N ARG A 104 -28.45 -14.75 3.14
CA ARG A 104 -27.68 -15.96 3.47
C ARG A 104 -27.97 -16.46 4.88
N VAL A 105 -27.94 -15.55 5.87
CA VAL A 105 -28.24 -15.90 7.27
C VAL A 105 -29.68 -16.42 7.40
N ARG A 106 -30.63 -15.81 6.68
CA ARG A 106 -32.03 -16.22 6.73
C ARG A 106 -32.28 -17.55 6.02
N ALA A 107 -31.61 -17.79 4.90
CA ALA A 107 -31.59 -19.08 4.21
C ALA A 107 -31.08 -20.17 5.15
N ASP A 108 -29.91 -19.99 5.80
CA ASP A 108 -29.34 -20.98 6.71
C ASP A 108 -30.28 -21.30 7.88
N LYS A 109 -30.97 -20.29 8.43
CA LYS A 109 -32.00 -20.50 9.46
C LYS A 109 -33.19 -21.31 8.92
N ALA A 110 -33.68 -20.97 7.73
CA ALA A 110 -34.80 -21.65 7.10
C ALA A 110 -34.46 -23.11 6.71
N MET A 111 -33.24 -23.38 6.24
CA MET A 111 -32.75 -24.74 5.93
C MET A 111 -32.78 -25.64 7.17
N ARG A 112 -32.34 -25.13 8.33
CA ARG A 112 -32.38 -25.87 9.61
C ARG A 112 -33.80 -26.11 10.11
N LYS A 113 -34.67 -25.12 9.94
CA LYS A 113 -36.06 -25.17 10.44
C LYS A 113 -36.96 -26.04 9.55
N PHE A 114 -36.71 -26.02 8.24
CA PHE A 114 -37.54 -26.70 7.23
C PHE A 114 -36.64 -27.49 6.26
N PRO A 115 -36.02 -28.58 6.73
CA PRO A 115 -35.12 -29.38 5.91
C PRO A 115 -35.86 -30.02 4.72
N GLN A 116 -35.10 -30.43 3.71
CA GLN A 116 -35.63 -31.22 2.60
C GLN A 116 -36.17 -32.59 3.07
N PRO A 117 -37.14 -33.19 2.37
CA PRO A 117 -37.82 -32.69 1.17
C PRO A 117 -38.80 -31.53 1.45
N ASN A 118 -38.74 -30.47 0.64
CA ASN A 118 -39.60 -29.30 0.79
C ASN A 118 -39.89 -28.61 -0.56
N TYR A 119 -41.08 -28.02 -0.68
CA TYR A 119 -41.54 -27.26 -1.85
C TYR A 119 -40.88 -25.87 -1.94
N VAL A 120 -39.54 -25.83 -2.00
CA VAL A 120 -38.76 -24.58 -2.04
C VAL A 120 -39.15 -23.72 -3.23
N LEU A 121 -39.47 -24.30 -4.39
CA LEU A 121 -39.92 -23.54 -5.55
C LEU A 121 -41.25 -22.82 -5.29
N SER A 122 -42.18 -23.47 -4.59
CA SER A 122 -43.47 -22.86 -4.24
C SER A 122 -43.28 -21.72 -3.24
N LYS A 123 -42.33 -21.87 -2.29
CA LYS A 123 -41.97 -20.79 -1.36
C LYS A 123 -41.36 -19.59 -2.08
N VAL A 124 -40.53 -19.78 -3.11
CA VAL A 124 -40.03 -18.65 -3.94
C VAL A 124 -41.18 -17.82 -4.51
N ALA A 125 -42.23 -18.49 -5.02
CA ALA A 125 -43.41 -17.80 -5.54
C ALA A 125 -44.17 -17.03 -4.44
N GLU A 126 -44.32 -17.63 -3.26
CA GLU A 126 -44.97 -17.01 -2.10
C GLU A 126 -44.24 -15.74 -1.64
N GLU A 127 -42.92 -15.83 -1.39
CA GLU A 127 -42.12 -14.68 -0.94
C GLU A 127 -42.03 -13.58 -2.01
N SER A 128 -42.03 -13.95 -3.31
CA SER A 128 -42.12 -12.97 -4.39
C SER A 128 -43.44 -12.19 -4.36
N GLY A 129 -44.54 -12.83 -3.94
CA GLY A 129 -45.83 -12.18 -3.73
C GLY A 129 -45.82 -11.19 -2.56
N GLU A 130 -45.16 -11.54 -1.47
CA GLU A 130 -44.99 -10.64 -0.31
C GLU A 130 -44.14 -9.42 -0.65
N VAL A 131 -43.08 -9.57 -1.48
CA VAL A 131 -42.32 -8.41 -2.01
C VAL A 131 -43.23 -7.47 -2.80
N ILE A 132 -44.04 -8.01 -3.72
CA ILE A 132 -44.97 -7.20 -4.53
C ILE A 132 -45.92 -6.41 -3.62
N LYS A 133 -46.53 -7.10 -2.65
CA LYS A 133 -47.45 -6.50 -1.67
C LYS A 133 -46.78 -5.40 -0.84
N ALA A 134 -45.58 -5.65 -0.30
CA ALA A 134 -44.84 -4.68 0.48
C ALA A 134 -44.48 -3.43 -0.34
N VAL A 135 -44.05 -3.60 -1.60
CA VAL A 135 -43.73 -2.48 -2.50
C VAL A 135 -44.97 -1.65 -2.84
N ILE A 136 -46.11 -2.30 -3.12
CA ILE A 136 -47.38 -1.61 -3.35
C ILE A 136 -47.76 -0.79 -2.11
N HIS A 137 -47.76 -1.42 -0.93
CA HIS A 137 -48.11 -0.73 0.31
C HIS A 137 -47.16 0.43 0.64
N TYR A 138 -45.86 0.27 0.37
CA TYR A 138 -44.88 1.34 0.54
C TYR A 138 -45.19 2.52 -0.38
N THR A 139 -45.53 2.23 -1.64
CA THR A 139 -45.91 3.25 -2.63
C THR A 139 -47.19 3.98 -2.24
N GLU A 140 -48.12 3.30 -1.57
CA GLU A 140 -49.35 3.88 -1.03
C GLU A 140 -49.15 4.58 0.33
N GLY A 141 -47.94 4.63 0.88
CA GLY A 141 -47.63 5.26 2.17
C GLY A 141 -48.13 4.47 3.39
N ARG A 142 -48.42 3.17 3.22
CA ARG A 142 -48.94 2.26 4.28
C ARG A 142 -47.88 1.32 4.86
N GLU A 143 -46.65 1.36 4.35
CA GLU A 143 -45.54 0.47 4.73
C GLU A 143 -44.25 1.27 4.84
N GLN A 144 -43.28 0.74 5.58
CA GLN A 144 -41.93 1.31 5.67
C GLN A 144 -40.97 0.57 4.72
N TRP A 145 -39.95 1.29 4.24
CA TRP A 145 -38.92 0.71 3.37
C TRP A 145 -38.20 -0.48 4.04
N SER A 146 -38.03 -0.45 5.36
CA SER A 146 -37.45 -1.57 6.12
C SER A 146 -38.22 -2.88 5.95
N ASN A 147 -39.54 -2.82 5.75
CA ASN A 147 -40.36 -4.01 5.53
C ASN A 147 -40.19 -4.50 4.09
N VAL A 148 -40.11 -3.59 3.12
CA VAL A 148 -39.74 -3.93 1.74
C VAL A 148 -38.38 -4.63 1.70
N GLU A 149 -37.38 -4.11 2.41
CA GLU A 149 -36.07 -4.77 2.55
C GLU A 149 -36.21 -6.18 3.14
N SER A 150 -37.03 -6.34 4.19
CA SER A 150 -37.24 -7.64 4.83
C SER A 150 -37.84 -8.64 3.85
N GLU A 151 -38.88 -8.28 3.10
CA GLU A 151 -39.49 -9.20 2.12
C GLU A 151 -38.53 -9.54 0.98
N ILE A 152 -37.71 -8.56 0.53
CA ILE A 152 -36.66 -8.83 -0.47
C ILE A 152 -35.63 -9.83 0.08
N ILE A 153 -35.23 -9.69 1.34
CA ILE A 153 -34.31 -10.62 2.00
C ILE A 153 -34.90 -12.02 2.10
N ASP A 154 -36.19 -12.15 2.40
CA ASP A 154 -36.90 -13.43 2.51
C ASP A 154 -37.00 -14.12 1.14
N ASN A 155 -37.31 -13.36 0.09
CA ASN A 155 -37.33 -13.88 -1.28
C ASN A 155 -35.93 -14.30 -1.76
N LEU A 156 -34.90 -13.47 -1.54
CA LEU A 156 -33.50 -13.83 -1.81
C LEU A 156 -33.08 -15.08 -1.05
N ALA A 157 -33.55 -15.25 0.19
CA ALA A 157 -33.26 -16.45 0.98
C ALA A 157 -33.86 -17.71 0.35
N MET A 158 -35.09 -17.64 -0.17
CA MET A 158 -35.70 -18.78 -0.87
C MET A 158 -35.01 -19.08 -2.20
N LEU A 159 -34.58 -18.07 -2.95
CA LEU A 159 -33.76 -18.26 -4.16
C LEU A 159 -32.42 -18.92 -3.84
N LEU A 160 -31.73 -18.49 -2.77
CA LEU A 160 -30.49 -19.11 -2.31
C LEU A 160 -30.70 -20.58 -1.93
N ARG A 161 -31.82 -20.90 -1.26
CA ARG A 161 -32.17 -22.29 -0.95
C ARG A 161 -32.46 -23.11 -2.20
N LEU A 162 -33.17 -22.56 -3.18
CA LEU A 162 -33.48 -23.26 -4.42
C LEU A 162 -32.20 -23.63 -5.18
N VAL A 163 -31.22 -22.71 -5.24
CA VAL A 163 -29.92 -22.94 -5.91
C VAL A 163 -29.02 -23.89 -5.13
N LYS A 164 -29.14 -23.97 -3.80
CA LYS A 164 -28.33 -24.85 -2.95
C LYS A 164 -28.91 -26.25 -2.76
N GLU A 165 -30.20 -26.33 -2.45
CA GLU A 165 -30.89 -27.54 -2.00
C GLU A 165 -31.80 -28.13 -3.07
N GLY A 166 -32.23 -27.31 -4.04
CA GLY A 166 -33.28 -27.69 -4.99
C GLY A 166 -34.68 -27.75 -4.38
N ASP A 167 -35.53 -28.52 -5.03
CA ASP A 167 -36.87 -28.88 -4.57
C ASP A 167 -37.04 -30.40 -4.76
N GLN A 168 -36.78 -31.14 -3.68
CA GLN A 168 -36.78 -32.60 -3.72
C GLN A 168 -38.18 -33.19 -3.81
N VAL A 169 -39.23 -32.38 -3.64
CA VAL A 169 -40.61 -32.86 -3.77
C VAL A 169 -40.99 -33.02 -5.23
N ILE A 170 -40.53 -32.11 -6.10
CA ILE A 170 -40.71 -32.22 -7.56
C ILE A 170 -39.51 -32.85 -8.27
N GLY A 171 -38.47 -33.25 -7.52
CA GLY A 171 -37.26 -33.87 -8.07
C GLY A 171 -36.31 -32.89 -8.77
N PHE A 172 -36.39 -31.60 -8.46
CA PHE A 172 -35.44 -30.59 -8.97
C PHE A 172 -34.19 -30.57 -8.09
N THR A 173 -33.05 -30.95 -8.65
CA THR A 173 -31.75 -30.92 -7.97
C THR A 173 -30.77 -30.06 -8.78
N PRO A 174 -30.17 -29.01 -8.20
CA PRO A 174 -29.17 -28.18 -8.86
C PRO A 174 -27.94 -28.99 -9.31
N PRO A 175 -27.28 -28.63 -10.43
CA PRO A 175 -26.04 -29.29 -10.87
C PRO A 175 -24.89 -29.12 -9.86
N ASP A 176 -23.99 -30.10 -9.80
CA ASP A 176 -22.82 -30.07 -8.91
C ASP A 176 -21.86 -28.89 -9.15
N SER A 177 -21.85 -28.29 -10.35
CA SER A 177 -21.06 -27.09 -10.62
C SER A 177 -21.49 -25.88 -9.79
N CYS A 178 -22.75 -25.82 -9.37
CA CYS A 178 -23.27 -24.76 -8.50
C CYS A 178 -22.74 -24.85 -7.06
N SER A 179 -22.37 -26.05 -6.59
CA SER A 179 -21.77 -26.24 -5.26
C SER A 179 -20.25 -26.01 -5.26
N VAL A 180 -19.57 -26.29 -6.38
CA VAL A 180 -18.12 -26.06 -6.55
C VAL A 180 -17.76 -24.57 -6.58
N ALA A 181 -18.60 -23.70 -7.15
CA ALA A 181 -18.38 -22.25 -7.17
C ALA A 181 -18.39 -21.62 -5.76
N ALA A 182 -19.02 -22.27 -4.76
CA ALA A 182 -19.01 -21.82 -3.38
C ALA A 182 -17.70 -22.15 -2.64
N LEU A 183 -16.96 -23.18 -3.08
CA LEU A 183 -15.68 -23.59 -2.50
C LEU A 183 -14.49 -22.79 -3.05
N SER A 184 -14.53 -22.40 -4.33
CA SER A 184 -13.48 -21.60 -4.96
C SER A 184 -13.45 -20.15 -4.46
N ALA A 185 -14.59 -19.56 -4.11
CA ALA A 185 -14.66 -18.21 -3.54
C ALA A 185 -13.98 -18.10 -2.15
N SER A 186 -14.04 -19.16 -1.34
CA SER A 186 -13.37 -19.18 -0.02
C SER A 186 -11.84 -19.34 -0.07
N GLN A 187 -11.26 -19.66 -1.23
CA GLN A 187 -9.80 -19.81 -1.39
C GLN A 187 -9.12 -18.54 -1.92
N GLN A 188 -9.87 -17.54 -2.38
CA GLN A 188 -9.32 -16.28 -2.90
C GLN A 188 -9.25 -15.14 -1.86
N GLU A 189 -9.91 -15.25 -0.71
CA GLU A 189 -9.79 -14.26 0.38
C GLU A 189 -8.63 -14.56 1.35
N GLY A 190 -7.80 -15.58 1.06
CA GLY A 190 -6.72 -16.07 1.93
C GLY A 190 -5.30 -15.92 1.35
N LEU A 191 -5.07 -15.01 0.40
CA LEU A 191 -3.76 -14.68 -0.15
C LEU A 191 -3.54 -13.17 -0.22
#